data_AF-A0A554S6P9-F1
#
_entry.id   AF-A0A554S6P9-F1
#
_cell.length_a   1.000
_cell.length_b   1.000
_cell.length_c   1.000
_cell.angle_alpha   90.00
_cell.angle_beta   90.00
_cell.angle_gamma   90.00
#
_symmetry.space_group_name_H-M   'P 1'
#
loop_
_entity.id
_entity.type
_entity.pdbx_description
1 polymer ?
#
loop_
_entity_poly.entity_id
_entity_poly.type
_entity_poly.pdbx_seq_one_letter_code
_entity_poly.pdbx_strand_id
1 'polypeptide(L)'
;MPFTVAAAVQMLRWGALSTGSPYSHEKIAEWCDQFWCQYLEVDAPPDVERLLPILTAVDTQWDLFLTNTYSFQELRTGSFEQVRMPVEWFEQWLCDATDGNLAG
;
A
#
# COMPACT_ATOMS: atom_id res chain seq x y z
N MET A 1 -3.09 10.19 -8.12
CA MET A 1 -4.22 9.27 -8.42
C MET A 1 -5.39 9.63 -7.52
N PRO A 2 -6.66 9.60 -7.98
CA PRO A 2 -7.83 9.87 -7.15
C PRO A 2 -8.08 8.72 -6.16
N PHE A 3 -8.55 9.04 -4.95
CA PHE A 3 -8.87 8.06 -3.91
C PHE A 3 -10.16 7.31 -4.21
N THR A 4 -10.03 6.16 -4.85
CA THR A 4 -11.15 5.29 -5.26
C THR A 4 -10.72 3.82 -5.19
N VAL A 5 -11.69 2.91 -5.09
CA VAL A 5 -11.45 1.45 -5.11
C VAL A 5 -10.65 1.03 -6.34
N ALA A 6 -11.04 1.50 -7.52
CA ALA A 6 -10.34 1.17 -8.77
C ALA A 6 -8.90 1.68 -8.78
N ALA A 7 -8.65 2.88 -8.24
CA ALA A 7 -7.30 3.41 -8.10
C ALA A 7 -6.47 2.60 -7.10
N ALA A 8 -7.04 2.16 -5.98
CA ALA A 8 -6.34 1.31 -5.01
C ALA A 8 -5.90 -0.01 -5.64
N VAL A 9 -6.80 -0.70 -6.34
CA VAL A 9 -6.47 -1.92 -7.11
C VAL A 9 -5.36 -1.64 -8.12
N GLN A 10 -5.41 -0.49 -8.81
CA GLN A 10 -4.37 -0.11 -9.78
C GLN A 10 -3.02 0.16 -9.11
N MET A 11 -3.00 0.79 -7.94
CA MET A 11 -1.78 1.04 -7.15
C MET A 11 -1.15 -0.27 -6.69
N LEU A 12 -1.96 -1.23 -6.22
CA LEU A 12 -1.48 -2.58 -5.87
C LEU A 12 -0.93 -3.32 -7.09
N ARG A 13 -1.62 -3.26 -8.24
CA ARG A 13 -1.11 -3.83 -9.50
C ARG A 13 0.25 -3.27 -9.88
N TRP A 14 0.45 -1.96 -9.72
CA TRP A 14 1.73 -1.32 -9.98
C TRP A 14 2.82 -1.75 -8.99
N GLY A 15 2.49 -1.93 -7.70
CA GLY A 15 3.42 -2.47 -6.72
C GLY A 15 3.82 -3.93 -6.97
N ALA A 16 2.94 -4.71 -7.60
CA ALA A 16 3.22 -6.09 -8.01
C ALA A 16 4.11 -6.18 -9.27
N LEU A 17 4.40 -5.06 -9.96
CA LEU A 17 5.27 -5.09 -11.13
C LEU A 17 6.75 -5.13 -10.71
N SER A 18 7.46 -6.18 -11.13
CA SER A 18 8.91 -6.29 -10.93
C SER A 18 9.71 -5.20 -11.66
N THR A 19 9.20 -4.69 -12.77
CA THR A 19 9.74 -3.53 -13.51
C THR A 19 8.61 -2.75 -14.20
N GLY A 20 8.80 -1.44 -14.42
CA GLY A 20 7.87 -0.63 -15.23
C GLY A 20 6.67 -0.02 -14.49
N SER A 21 6.63 -0.11 -13.16
CA SER A 21 5.68 0.68 -12.35
C SER A 21 5.92 2.18 -12.53
N PRO A 22 4.87 3.01 -12.71
CA PRO A 22 4.99 4.46 -12.74
C PRO A 22 5.28 5.06 -11.35
N TYR A 23 5.09 4.30 -10.27
CA TYR A 23 5.28 4.75 -8.89
C TYR A 23 6.24 3.83 -8.13
N SER A 24 7.09 4.42 -7.29
CA SER A 24 7.88 3.66 -6.32
C SER A 24 6.97 3.02 -5.26
N HIS A 25 7.47 2.01 -4.55
CA HIS A 25 6.72 1.41 -3.44
C HIS A 25 6.48 2.43 -2.32
N GLU A 26 7.41 3.37 -2.11
CA GLU A 26 7.23 4.54 -1.25
C GLU A 26 6.01 5.37 -1.65
N LYS A 27 5.91 5.77 -2.93
CA LYS A 27 4.75 6.56 -3.41
C LYS A 27 3.44 5.80 -3.38
N ILE A 28 3.50 4.47 -3.47
CA ILE A 28 2.32 3.63 -3.30
C ILE A 28 1.89 3.61 -1.81
N ALA A 29 2.84 3.42 -0.89
CA ALA A 29 2.57 3.46 0.55
C ALA A 29 2.04 4.83 1.01
N GLU A 30 2.70 5.93 0.61
CA GLU A 30 2.21 7.30 0.89
C GLU A 30 0.80 7.54 0.36
N TRP A 31 0.47 7.01 -0.82
CA TRP A 31 -0.87 7.15 -1.38
C TRP A 31 -1.89 6.31 -0.61
N CYS A 32 -1.52 5.10 -0.18
CA CYS A 32 -2.36 4.27 0.68
C CYS A 32 -2.64 4.96 2.02
N ASP A 33 -1.60 5.52 2.67
CA ASP A 33 -1.70 6.34 3.89
C ASP A 33 -2.73 7.45 3.76
N GLN A 34 -2.53 8.31 2.75
CA GLN A 34 -3.42 9.43 2.51
C GLN A 34 -4.86 9.00 2.21
N PHE A 35 -5.07 7.84 1.59
CA PHE A 35 -6.41 7.33 1.30
C PHE A 35 -7.11 6.87 2.58
N TRP A 36 -6.50 5.97 3.35
CA TRP A 36 -7.17 5.45 4.55
C TRP A 36 -7.32 6.52 5.63
N CYS A 37 -6.42 7.50 5.70
CA CYS A 37 -6.52 8.66 6.58
C CYS A 37 -7.79 9.50 6.35
N GLN A 38 -8.42 9.45 5.17
CA GLN A 38 -9.67 10.15 4.91
C GLN A 38 -10.85 9.63 5.77
N TYR A 39 -10.71 8.43 6.32
CA TYR A 39 -11.76 7.71 7.06
C TYR A 39 -11.41 7.52 8.54
N LEU A 40 -10.45 8.29 9.06
CA LEU A 40 -10.09 8.26 10.49
C LEU A 40 -11.23 8.73 11.41
N GLU A 41 -12.01 9.70 10.94
CA GLU A 41 -13.09 10.34 11.72
C GLU A 41 -14.48 10.15 11.10
N VAL A 42 -14.57 9.47 9.96
CA VAL A 42 -15.82 9.28 9.21
C VAL A 42 -15.93 7.86 8.70
N ASP A 43 -17.16 7.33 8.67
CA ASP A 43 -17.43 5.99 8.18
C ASP A 43 -17.14 5.89 6.67
N ALA A 44 -16.39 4.86 6.30
CA ALA A 44 -16.14 4.55 4.90
C ALA A 44 -17.36 3.88 4.25
N PRO A 45 -17.66 4.17 2.98
CA PRO A 45 -18.59 3.38 2.20
C PRO A 45 -18.19 1.88 2.20
N PRO A 46 -19.12 0.92 2.14
CA PRO A 46 -18.82 -0.52 2.33
C PRO A 46 -17.81 -1.12 1.35
N ASP A 47 -17.64 -0.54 0.16
CA ASP A 47 -16.62 -0.92 -0.82
C ASP A 47 -15.23 -0.39 -0.45
N VAL A 48 -15.15 0.79 0.15
CA VAL A 48 -13.90 1.36 0.68
C VAL A 48 -13.53 0.75 2.03
N GLU A 49 -14.52 0.48 2.90
CA GLU A 49 -14.32 -0.16 4.21
C GLU A 49 -13.56 -1.49 4.07
N ARG A 50 -13.92 -2.28 3.05
CA ARG A 50 -13.23 -3.54 2.70
C ARG A 50 -11.76 -3.36 2.31
N LEU A 51 -11.38 -2.17 1.83
CA LEU A 51 -10.00 -1.87 1.45
C LEU A 51 -9.18 -1.31 2.61
N LEU A 52 -9.79 -0.75 3.66
CA LEU A 52 -9.05 -0.12 4.76
C LEU A 52 -7.99 -1.04 5.39
N PRO A 53 -8.26 -2.34 5.66
CA PRO A 53 -7.24 -3.25 6.19
C PRO A 53 -6.05 -3.43 5.23
N ILE A 54 -6.29 -3.38 3.92
CA ILE A 54 -5.24 -3.52 2.90
C ILE A 54 -4.42 -2.23 2.81
N LEU A 55 -5.08 -1.07 2.74
CA LEU A 55 -4.41 0.24 2.66
C LEU A 55 -3.52 0.48 3.88
N THR A 56 -4.03 0.20 5.07
CA THR A 56 -3.27 0.28 6.33
C THR A 56 -2.14 -0.74 6.40
N ALA A 57 -2.33 -1.96 5.86
CA ALA A 57 -1.28 -2.97 5.79
C ALA A 57 -0.12 -2.54 4.89
N VAL A 58 -0.40 -1.96 3.71
CA VAL A 58 0.66 -1.47 2.79
C VAL A 58 1.53 -0.43 3.49
N ASP A 59 0.90 0.56 4.13
CA ASP A 59 1.57 1.63 4.87
C ASP A 59 2.39 1.08 6.05
N THR A 60 1.75 0.28 6.91
CA THR A 60 2.43 -0.32 8.08
C THR A 60 3.60 -1.21 7.66
N GLN A 61 3.44 -2.03 6.62
CA GLN A 61 4.51 -2.91 6.14
C GLN A 61 5.65 -2.14 5.49
N TRP A 62 5.39 -0.99 4.88
CA TRP A 62 6.44 -0.11 4.38
C TRP A 62 7.35 0.37 5.51
N ASP A 63 6.76 0.91 6.59
CA ASP A 63 7.51 1.35 7.76
C ASP A 63 8.27 0.21 8.44
N LEU A 64 7.63 -0.95 8.61
CA LEU A 64 8.27 -2.14 9.17
C LEU A 64 9.41 -2.65 8.28
N PHE A 65 9.24 -2.64 6.96
CA PHE A 65 10.29 -3.05 6.04
C PHE A 65 11.51 -2.13 6.13
N LEU A 66 11.30 -0.82 6.14
CA LEU A 66 12.39 0.15 6.27
C LEU A 66 13.12 0.03 7.59
N THR A 67 12.39 -0.05 8.70
CA THR A 67 12.98 -0.16 10.06
C THR A 67 13.75 -1.48 10.28
N ASN A 68 13.36 -2.56 9.59
CA ASN A 68 14.09 -3.83 9.64
C ASN A 68 15.28 -3.90 8.68
N THR A 69 15.30 -3.07 7.63
CA THR A 69 16.32 -3.12 6.57
C THR A 69 17.44 -2.09 6.79
N TYR A 70 17.08 -0.91 7.29
CA TYR A 70 17.99 0.23 7.41
C TYR A 70 18.26 0.59 8.87
N SER A 71 19.47 1.07 9.14
CA SER A 71 19.82 1.63 10.43
C SER A 71 19.10 2.97 10.67
N PHE A 72 18.98 3.37 11.94
CA PHE A 72 18.41 4.67 12.30
C PHE A 72 19.09 5.86 11.62
N GLN A 73 20.41 5.80 11.37
CA GLN A 73 21.12 6.87 10.68
C GLN A 73 20.71 6.98 9.21
N GLU A 74 20.53 5.85 8.53
CA GLU A 74 20.09 5.79 7.12
C GLU A 74 18.63 6.26 6.99
N LEU A 75 17.77 5.91 7.93
CA LEU A 75 16.36 6.36 7.97
C LEU A 75 16.22 7.89 8.06
N ARG A 76 17.16 8.58 8.69
CA ARG A 76 17.08 10.04 8.88
C ARG A 76 17.42 10.88 7.65
N THR A 77 18.22 10.34 6.73
CA THR A 77 18.77 11.11 5.60
C THR A 77 18.52 10.44 4.24
N GLY A 78 17.95 9.24 4.22
CA GLY A 78 17.71 8.46 3.01
C GLY A 78 16.51 8.94 2.20
N SER A 79 16.62 8.82 0.89
CA SER A 79 15.47 8.73 -0.03
C SER A 79 15.21 7.25 -0.30
N PHE A 80 13.95 6.83 -0.22
CA PHE A 80 13.56 5.42 -0.36
C PHE A 80 12.85 5.11 -1.68
N GLU A 81 12.91 6.02 -2.66
CA GLU A 81 12.22 5.88 -3.94
C GLU A 81 12.65 4.63 -4.74
N GLN A 82 13.89 4.17 -4.52
CA GLN A 82 14.44 2.98 -5.17
C GLN A 82 14.23 1.70 -4.36
N VAL A 83 13.76 1.80 -3.12
CA VAL A 83 13.50 0.64 -2.29
C VAL A 83 12.32 -0.14 -2.85
N ARG A 84 12.42 -1.46 -2.75
CA ARG A 84 11.43 -2.41 -3.23
C ARG A 84 11.10 -3.36 -2.09
N MET A 85 9.89 -3.25 -1.55
CA MET A 85 9.27 -4.31 -0.79
C MET A 85 9.08 -5.58 -1.65
N PRO A 86 8.95 -6.76 -1.03
CA PRO A 86 8.59 -8.00 -1.74
C PRO A 86 7.33 -7.83 -2.60
N VAL A 87 7.41 -8.23 -3.87
CA VAL A 87 6.30 -8.08 -4.83
C VAL A 87 5.12 -8.99 -4.47
N GLU A 88 5.42 -10.11 -3.82
CA GLU A 88 4.45 -11.12 -3.36
C GLU A 88 3.47 -10.53 -2.35
N TRP A 89 3.88 -9.51 -1.59
CA TRP A 89 2.98 -8.80 -0.68
C TRP A 89 1.91 -8.03 -1.46
N PHE A 90 2.31 -7.34 -2.53
CA PHE A 90 1.39 -6.64 -3.42
C PHE A 90 0.48 -7.59 -4.19
N GLU A 91 0.99 -8.75 -4.60
CA GLU A 91 0.17 -9.79 -5.23
C GLU A 91 -0.91 -10.31 -4.27
N GLN A 92 -0.56 -10.55 -3.00
CA GLN A 92 -1.52 -10.98 -1.99
C GLN A 92 -2.57 -9.90 -1.70
N TRP A 93 -2.16 -8.66 -1.47
CA TRP A 93 -3.08 -7.55 -1.26
C TRP A 93 -3.99 -7.31 -2.46
N LEU A 94 -3.46 -7.47 -3.67
CA LEU A 94 -4.25 -7.37 -4.90
C LEU A 94 -5.30 -8.48 -4.94
N CYS A 95 -4.91 -9.71 -4.61
CA CYS A 95 -5.83 -10.85 -4.50
C CYS A 95 -6.96 -10.53 -3.51
N ASP A 96 -6.62 -10.11 -2.30
CA ASP A 96 -7.60 -9.79 -1.24
C ASP A 96 -8.54 -8.65 -1.67
N ALA A 97 -8.02 -7.63 -2.36
CA ALA A 97 -8.79 -6.49 -2.86
C ALA A 97 -9.75 -6.87 -4.00
N THR A 98 -9.43 -7.89 -4.79
CA THR A 98 -10.26 -8.34 -5.93
C THR A 98 -11.16 -9.52 -5.61
N ASP A 99 -10.79 -10.37 -4.65
CA ASP A 99 -11.48 -11.63 -4.41
C ASP A 99 -12.69 -11.49 -3.52
N GLY A 100 -12.74 -10.53 -2.57
CA GLY A 100 -13.94 -10.11 -1.83
C GLY A 100 -14.86 -11.21 -1.25
N ASN A 101 -14.46 -12.49 -1.25
CA ASN A 101 -15.40 -13.61 -1.17
C ASN A 101 -14.72 -14.95 -0.83
N LEU A 102 -13.84 -15.03 0.18
CA LEU A 102 -13.50 -16.30 0.84
C LEU A 102 -13.12 -16.07 2.32
N ALA A 103 -14.09 -15.63 3.12
CA ALA A 103 -14.15 -15.96 4.54
C ALA A 103 -15.63 -15.98 4.94
N GLY A 104 -16.22 -17.17 4.82
CA GLY A 104 -17.46 -17.51 5.53
C GLY A 104 -17.18 -17.88 6.98
#